data_AF-A0A0L8AG72-F1
#
_entry.id   AF-A0A0L8AG72-F1
#
_cell.length_a   1.000
_cell.length_b   1.000
_cell.length_c   1.000
_cell.angle_alpha   90.00
_cell.angle_beta   90.00
_cell.angle_gamma   90.00
#
_symmetry.space_group_name_H-M   'P 1'
#
loop_
_entity.id
_entity.type
_entity.pdbx_description
1 polymer ?
#
loop_
_entity_poly.entity_id
_entity_poly.type
_entity_poly.pdbx_seq_one_letter_code
_entity_poly.pdbx_strand_id
1 'polypeptide(L)'
;QIQEGFNNYSATGWIWSSRIIPDQGTYFSSFFAYMSYNYSSSHIRNDPKCINADLYDMIPATDVRKGFWAVTQAEMDAIDIPGNFAKYPYMNTKFKSPGAGTLGDGDIVLMRTAEMILIEAEANARLGVANEPAARTALFSLVSQRDPNAVISTNTGQALIDEILVQRRIELWGEGFNFLDLKRANLPLKRSTRGSFSLTQARITEVPAGDLQWQWFFPISAINVNPNLVQND
;
A
#
# COMPACT_ATOMS: atom_id res chain seq x y z
N GLN A 1 16.90 -3.00 3.77
CA GLN A 1 15.64 -3.70 3.44
C GLN A 1 14.54 -2.83 2.87
N ILE A 2 14.19 -1.68 3.46
CA ILE A 2 13.09 -0.84 2.97
C ILE A 2 13.21 -0.55 1.46
N GLN A 3 14.42 -0.33 0.92
CA GLN A 3 14.66 -0.02 -0.49
C GLN A 3 15.14 -1.20 -1.36
N GLU A 4 14.94 -2.44 -0.92
CA GLU A 4 15.40 -3.64 -1.68
C GLU A 4 14.37 -4.16 -2.70
N GLY A 5 13.25 -3.46 -2.88
CA GLY A 5 12.26 -3.78 -3.92
C GLY A 5 11.14 -4.73 -3.49
N PHE A 6 11.04 -5.06 -2.20
CA PHE A 6 9.93 -5.85 -1.63
C PHE A 6 9.65 -7.17 -2.36
N ASN A 7 10.71 -7.91 -2.72
CA ASN A 7 10.65 -9.08 -3.61
C ASN A 7 11.39 -10.31 -3.09
N ASN A 8 11.75 -10.34 -1.81
CA ASN A 8 12.60 -11.36 -1.21
C ASN A 8 11.97 -11.92 0.07
N TYR A 9 11.61 -13.20 0.04
CA TYR A 9 10.97 -13.90 1.16
C TYR A 9 11.84 -13.96 2.41
N SER A 10 13.17 -13.86 2.26
CA SER A 10 14.14 -13.87 3.36
C SER A 10 14.30 -12.50 4.03
N ALA A 11 13.53 -11.48 3.62
CA ALA A 11 13.58 -10.16 4.23
C ALA A 11 13.19 -10.22 5.73
N THR A 12 13.94 -9.50 6.55
CA THR A 12 13.74 -9.40 7.99
C THR A 12 12.41 -8.73 8.27
N GLY A 13 11.65 -9.31 9.19
CA GLY A 13 10.33 -8.82 9.55
C GLY A 13 9.21 -9.26 8.61
N TRP A 14 9.49 -10.03 7.55
CA TRP A 14 8.43 -10.77 6.87
C TRP A 14 8.07 -12.00 7.72
N ILE A 15 6.82 -12.06 8.17
CA ILE A 15 6.29 -13.17 8.98
C ILE A 15 5.77 -14.27 8.06
N TRP A 16 5.09 -13.85 6.99
CA TRP A 16 4.50 -14.76 6.02
C TRP A 16 4.63 -14.23 4.61
N SER A 17 4.98 -15.12 3.68
CA SER A 17 5.21 -14.80 2.28
C SER A 17 4.98 -16.01 1.39
N SER A 18 4.75 -15.74 0.10
CA SER A 18 4.81 -16.72 -0.96
C SER A 18 6.16 -16.62 -1.65
N ARG A 19 6.97 -17.67 -1.53
CA ARG A 19 8.24 -17.79 -2.25
C ARG A 19 7.97 -18.25 -3.67
N ILE A 20 8.42 -17.49 -4.66
CA ILE A 20 8.23 -17.83 -6.07
C ILE A 20 9.55 -18.35 -6.63
N ILE A 21 9.58 -19.65 -6.95
CA ILE A 21 10.71 -20.25 -7.67
C ILE A 21 10.47 -20.18 -9.19
N PRO A 22 11.50 -20.36 -10.03
CA PRO A 22 11.37 -20.26 -11.49
C PRO A 22 10.23 -21.09 -12.10
N ASP A 23 10.03 -22.32 -11.62
CA ASP A 23 8.99 -23.24 -12.11
C ASP A 23 7.57 -22.83 -11.70
N GLN A 24 7.43 -21.88 -10.78
CA GLN A 24 6.14 -21.35 -10.28
C GLN A 24 5.86 -19.93 -10.79
N GLY A 25 6.71 -19.39 -11.67
CA GLY A 25 6.51 -18.07 -12.27
C GLY A 25 5.17 -17.96 -12.98
N THR A 26 4.48 -16.84 -12.79
CA THR A 26 3.17 -16.56 -13.42
C THR A 26 3.25 -15.45 -14.48
N TYR A 27 4.47 -14.95 -14.73
CA TYR A 27 4.82 -13.96 -15.73
C TYR A 27 3.94 -12.72 -15.64
N PHE A 28 3.19 -12.44 -16.70
CA PHE A 28 2.27 -11.30 -16.80
C PHE A 28 1.07 -11.36 -15.86
N SER A 29 0.88 -12.47 -15.14
CA SER A 29 -0.14 -12.60 -14.09
C SER A 29 0.41 -12.36 -12.69
N SER A 30 1.73 -12.17 -12.54
CA SER A 30 2.37 -11.94 -11.24
C SER A 30 2.03 -10.57 -10.66
N PHE A 31 2.11 -10.45 -9.33
CA PHE A 31 1.97 -9.15 -8.65
C PHE A 31 2.91 -8.08 -9.23
N PHE A 32 4.17 -8.45 -9.52
CA PHE A 32 5.17 -7.51 -10.03
C PHE A 32 4.87 -7.04 -11.47
N ALA A 33 4.15 -7.83 -12.26
CA ALA A 33 3.66 -7.38 -13.57
C ALA A 33 2.62 -6.25 -13.48
N TYR A 34 2.05 -5.96 -12.30
CA TYR A 34 1.08 -4.87 -12.11
C TYR A 34 1.56 -3.76 -11.17
N MET A 35 2.36 -4.11 -10.16
CA MET A 35 2.70 -3.20 -9.06
C MET A 35 4.15 -2.73 -9.06
N SER A 36 5.06 -3.46 -9.71
CA SER A 36 6.46 -3.04 -9.79
C SER A 36 6.64 -1.85 -10.71
N TYR A 37 7.80 -1.19 -10.62
CA TYR A 37 8.13 -0.08 -11.51
C TYR A 37 8.90 -0.50 -12.78
N ASN A 38 9.42 -1.73 -12.84
CA ASN A 38 10.41 -2.14 -13.86
C ASN A 38 10.03 -3.37 -14.71
N TYR A 39 8.96 -4.11 -14.40
CA TYR A 39 8.52 -5.24 -15.23
C TYR A 39 7.99 -4.80 -16.60
N SER A 40 8.36 -5.44 -17.71
CA SER A 40 7.87 -5.03 -19.05
C SER A 40 6.45 -5.52 -19.36
N SER A 41 5.46 -5.18 -18.54
CA SER A 41 4.03 -5.41 -18.82
C SER A 41 3.37 -4.19 -19.46
N SER A 42 2.28 -4.40 -20.18
CA SER A 42 1.45 -3.29 -20.68
C SER A 42 0.85 -2.44 -19.55
N HIS A 43 0.60 -3.04 -18.39
CA HIS A 43 -0.02 -2.39 -17.24
C HIS A 43 0.89 -1.39 -16.52
N ILE A 44 2.20 -1.54 -16.61
CA ILE A 44 3.12 -0.60 -15.95
C ILE A 44 3.85 0.33 -16.92
N ARG A 45 4.10 -0.12 -18.16
CA ARG A 45 4.76 0.73 -19.17
C ARG A 45 4.01 2.04 -19.42
N ASN A 46 2.68 2.03 -19.34
CA ASN A 46 1.85 3.22 -19.62
C ASN A 46 1.04 3.70 -18.41
N ASP A 47 1.08 2.98 -17.29
CA ASP A 47 0.27 3.25 -16.10
C ASP A 47 1.05 2.88 -14.81
N PRO A 48 2.17 3.56 -14.52
CA PRO A 48 2.91 3.32 -13.29
C PRO A 48 2.04 3.66 -12.07
N LYS A 49 2.13 2.83 -11.03
CA LYS A 49 1.31 3.01 -9.83
C LYS A 49 1.87 4.13 -8.98
N CYS A 50 1.03 5.12 -8.69
CA CYS A 50 1.41 6.34 -7.99
C CYS A 50 0.76 6.43 -6.60
N ILE A 51 1.44 7.03 -5.63
CA ILE A 51 0.84 7.39 -4.35
C ILE A 51 -0.09 8.59 -4.54
N ASN A 52 -1.18 8.66 -3.75
CA ASN A 52 -2.00 9.87 -3.69
C ASN A 52 -1.18 11.04 -3.13
N ALA A 53 -1.23 12.20 -3.80
CA ALA A 53 -0.43 13.37 -3.44
C ALA A 53 -0.66 13.83 -1.98
N ASP A 54 -1.90 13.78 -1.47
CA ASP A 54 -2.17 14.20 -0.10
C ASP A 54 -1.56 13.24 0.94
N LEU A 55 -1.54 11.94 0.65
CA LEU A 55 -0.86 10.97 1.51
C LEU A 55 0.66 11.18 1.48
N TYR A 56 1.24 11.50 0.31
CA TYR A 56 2.66 11.80 0.19
C TYR A 56 3.06 13.07 0.98
N ASP A 57 2.21 14.09 0.96
CA ASP A 57 2.44 15.34 1.70
C ASP A 57 2.44 15.14 3.22
N MET A 58 1.78 14.09 3.72
CA MET A 58 1.80 13.71 5.14
C MET A 58 3.10 13.05 5.59
N ILE A 59 4.00 12.68 4.67
CA ILE A 59 5.25 11.99 5.00
C ILE A 59 6.33 13.04 5.31
N PRO A 60 6.97 13.02 6.48
CA PRO A 60 8.09 13.93 6.79
C PRO A 60 9.23 13.77 5.78
N ALA A 61 9.94 14.85 5.47
CA ALA A 61 11.09 14.80 4.54
C ALA A 61 12.24 13.93 5.06
N THR A 62 12.30 13.71 6.38
CA THR A 62 13.30 12.89 7.06
C THR A 62 12.96 11.40 7.02
N ASP A 63 11.71 11.05 6.77
CA ASP A 63 11.27 9.66 6.68
C ASP A 63 11.79 8.99 5.40
N VAL A 64 12.58 7.92 5.56
CA VAL A 64 13.20 7.21 4.43
C VAL A 64 12.19 6.62 3.45
N ARG A 65 10.95 6.37 3.90
CA ARG A 65 9.87 5.86 3.05
C ARG A 65 9.45 6.89 2.01
N LYS A 66 9.64 8.19 2.26
CA LYS A 66 9.33 9.24 1.28
C LYS A 66 10.11 9.05 -0.03
N GLY A 67 11.30 8.45 0.05
CA GLY A 67 12.11 8.08 -1.12
C GLY A 67 11.53 6.96 -1.99
N PHE A 68 10.39 6.37 -1.64
CA PHE A 68 9.69 5.40 -2.49
C PHE A 68 8.92 6.03 -3.65
N TRP A 69 8.84 7.35 -3.72
CA TRP A 69 8.06 8.01 -4.77
C TRP A 69 8.90 9.07 -5.46
N ALA A 70 9.00 8.97 -6.78
CA ALA A 70 9.61 10.00 -7.60
C ALA A 70 8.56 11.06 -7.94
N VAL A 71 8.80 12.32 -7.59
CA VAL A 71 7.84 13.41 -7.74
C VAL A 71 8.36 14.46 -8.72
N THR A 72 9.64 14.81 -8.62
CA THR A 72 10.30 15.76 -9.52
C THR A 72 10.76 15.09 -10.81
N GLN A 73 10.99 15.89 -11.86
CA GLN A 73 11.53 15.38 -13.12
C GLN A 73 12.89 14.71 -12.91
N ALA A 74 13.77 15.29 -12.09
CA ALA A 74 15.08 14.73 -11.78
C ALA A 74 14.99 13.36 -11.09
N GLU A 75 14.07 13.19 -10.13
CA GLU A 75 13.84 11.89 -9.48
C GLU A 75 13.29 10.85 -10.46
N MET A 76 12.36 11.25 -11.33
CA MET A 76 11.84 10.36 -12.38
C MET A 76 12.94 9.95 -13.36
N ASP A 77 13.76 10.89 -13.81
CA ASP A 77 14.86 10.62 -14.75
C ASP A 77 15.90 9.68 -14.15
N ALA A 78 16.13 9.74 -12.84
CA ALA A 78 17.03 8.85 -12.10
C ALA A 78 16.54 7.40 -12.00
N ILE A 79 15.27 7.11 -12.31
CA ILE A 79 14.75 5.74 -12.32
C ILE A 79 15.30 4.99 -13.53
N ASP A 80 16.12 3.97 -13.25
CA ASP A 80 16.69 3.06 -14.24
C ASP A 80 15.65 2.04 -14.75
N ILE A 81 14.93 2.43 -15.81
CA ILE A 81 13.98 1.60 -16.55
C ILE A 81 14.07 1.92 -18.06
N PRO A 82 13.68 0.99 -18.95
CA PRO A 82 13.71 1.23 -20.39
C PRO A 82 12.94 2.49 -20.81
N GLY A 83 13.45 3.21 -21.81
CA GLY A 83 12.91 4.51 -22.23
C GLY A 83 11.48 4.50 -22.82
N ASN A 84 10.92 3.31 -23.08
CA ASN A 84 9.52 3.16 -23.51
C ASN A 84 8.52 3.08 -22.34
N PHE A 85 8.97 3.31 -21.10
CA PHE A 85 8.11 3.40 -19.92
C PHE A 85 7.73 4.86 -19.68
N ALA A 86 6.43 5.12 -19.53
CA ALA A 86 5.92 6.39 -19.04
C ALA A 86 6.31 6.57 -17.57
N LYS A 87 6.71 7.80 -17.23
CA LYS A 87 7.01 8.22 -15.86
C LYS A 87 6.08 9.37 -15.50
N TYR A 88 5.46 9.29 -14.32
CA TYR A 88 4.56 10.31 -13.82
C TYR A 88 4.96 10.70 -12.38
N PRO A 89 4.72 11.97 -11.97
CA PRO A 89 4.93 12.37 -10.59
C PRO A 89 4.19 11.44 -9.62
N TYR A 90 4.79 11.21 -8.46
CA TYR A 90 4.32 10.30 -7.42
C TYR A 90 4.42 8.80 -7.76
N MET A 91 5.08 8.41 -8.86
CA MET A 91 5.29 7.00 -9.20
C MET A 91 6.10 6.27 -8.15
N ASN A 92 5.70 5.05 -7.81
CA ASN A 92 6.36 4.25 -6.79
C ASN A 92 7.65 3.57 -7.30
N THR A 93 8.60 3.35 -6.40
CA THR A 93 9.80 2.53 -6.55
C THR A 93 9.92 1.45 -5.47
N LYS A 94 8.89 1.30 -4.62
CA LYS A 94 8.84 0.35 -3.51
C LYS A 94 8.95 -1.11 -3.99
N PHE A 95 8.25 -1.46 -5.06
CA PHE A 95 8.22 -2.82 -5.60
C PHE A 95 9.08 -2.92 -6.86
N LYS A 96 10.05 -3.82 -6.85
CA LYS A 96 10.96 -4.07 -7.99
C LYS A 96 10.89 -5.53 -8.38
N SER A 97 10.60 -5.82 -9.64
CA SER A 97 10.76 -7.17 -10.16
C SER A 97 12.24 -7.57 -10.17
N PRO A 98 12.59 -8.80 -9.77
CA PRO A 98 13.94 -9.33 -9.93
C PRO A 98 14.23 -9.58 -11.42
N GLY A 99 14.78 -8.57 -12.12
CA GLY A 99 15.19 -8.68 -13.54
C GLY A 99 14.04 -8.84 -14.55
N ALA A 100 14.31 -8.54 -15.82
CA ALA A 100 13.39 -8.82 -16.92
C ALA A 100 13.77 -10.16 -17.59
N GLY A 101 12.80 -11.04 -17.82
CA GLY A 101 13.04 -12.34 -18.48
C GLY A 101 13.49 -13.47 -17.53
N THR A 102 13.62 -13.19 -16.24
CA THR A 102 13.84 -14.18 -15.18
C THR A 102 12.52 -14.87 -14.86
N LEU A 103 12.48 -16.17 -15.12
CA LEU A 103 11.47 -17.08 -14.60
C LEU A 103 11.49 -16.97 -13.06
N GLY A 104 10.45 -16.42 -12.43
CA GLY A 104 10.36 -16.24 -10.98
C GLY A 104 10.09 -14.78 -10.56
N ASP A 105 8.86 -14.33 -10.77
CA ASP A 105 8.40 -12.93 -10.66
C ASP A 105 8.31 -12.40 -9.22
N GLY A 106 9.40 -12.45 -8.44
CA GLY A 106 9.53 -11.87 -7.10
C GLY A 106 8.69 -12.55 -6.01
N ASP A 107 9.23 -12.62 -4.79
CA ASP A 107 8.48 -13.15 -3.66
C ASP A 107 7.41 -12.16 -3.19
N ILE A 108 6.25 -12.68 -2.79
CA ILE A 108 5.10 -11.86 -2.41
C ILE A 108 4.96 -11.87 -0.89
N VAL A 109 5.03 -10.69 -0.28
CA VAL A 109 4.74 -10.53 1.14
C VAL A 109 3.25 -10.68 1.43
N LEU A 110 2.92 -11.42 2.49
CA LEU A 110 1.55 -11.58 2.98
C LEU A 110 1.34 -11.00 4.37
N MET A 111 2.39 -11.01 5.22
CA MET A 111 2.32 -10.46 6.58
C MET A 111 3.70 -10.01 7.06
N ARG A 112 3.77 -8.88 7.78
CA ARG A 112 5.02 -8.34 8.34
C ARG A 112 4.89 -7.93 9.80
N THR A 113 6.02 -7.87 10.50
CA THR A 113 6.11 -7.36 11.88
C THR A 113 5.63 -5.92 11.99
N ALA A 114 5.88 -5.08 10.98
CA ALA A 114 5.39 -3.70 10.96
C ALA A 114 3.85 -3.62 11.01
N GLU A 115 3.15 -4.56 10.35
CA GLU A 115 1.68 -4.65 10.42
C GLU A 115 1.24 -4.99 11.85
N MET A 116 1.89 -5.94 12.51
CA MET A 116 1.56 -6.35 13.88
C MET A 116 1.73 -5.20 14.89
N ILE A 117 2.81 -4.43 14.75
CA ILE A 117 3.04 -3.22 15.58
C ILE A 117 1.93 -2.18 15.37
N LEU A 118 1.50 -1.98 14.12
CA LEU A 118 0.41 -1.05 13.81
C LEU A 118 -0.95 -1.53 14.31
N ILE A 119 -1.20 -2.85 14.31
CA ILE A 119 -2.38 -3.45 14.93
C ILE A 119 -2.36 -3.22 16.45
N GLU A 120 -1.22 -3.47 17.11
CA GLU A 120 -1.03 -3.21 18.54
C GLU A 120 -1.28 -1.74 18.88
N ALA A 121 -0.67 -0.82 18.13
CA ALA A 121 -0.85 0.62 18.32
C ALA A 121 -2.32 1.01 18.21
N GLU A 122 -3.00 0.55 17.15
CA GLU A 122 -4.42 0.87 16.92
C GLU A 122 -5.32 0.27 18.01
N ALA A 123 -5.09 -0.99 18.38
CA ALA A 123 -5.86 -1.66 19.42
C ALA A 123 -5.74 -0.93 20.76
N ASN A 124 -4.52 -0.59 21.18
CA ASN A 124 -4.30 0.18 22.41
C ASN A 124 -4.98 1.55 22.35
N ALA A 125 -4.91 2.28 21.23
CA ALA A 125 -5.58 3.57 21.10
C ALA A 125 -7.12 3.42 21.24
N ARG A 126 -7.68 2.33 20.70
CA ARG A 126 -9.12 2.04 20.78
C ARG A 126 -9.59 1.53 22.15
N LEU A 127 -8.69 0.99 22.98
CA LEU A 127 -8.98 0.60 24.37
C LEU A 127 -9.12 1.81 25.31
N GLY A 128 -8.94 3.03 24.81
CA GLY A 128 -9.20 4.28 25.52
C GLY A 128 -7.99 4.88 26.21
N VAL A 129 -8.20 6.03 26.86
CA VAL A 129 -7.15 6.95 27.36
C VAL A 129 -6.08 6.27 28.21
N ALA A 130 -6.47 5.29 29.04
CA ALA A 130 -5.52 4.56 29.88
C ALA A 130 -4.45 3.78 29.08
N ASN A 131 -4.72 3.43 27.83
CA ASN A 131 -3.85 2.67 26.95
C ASN A 131 -3.13 3.53 25.89
N GLU A 132 -3.44 4.83 25.79
CA GLU A 132 -2.78 5.73 24.83
C GLU A 132 -1.25 5.80 25.00
N PRO A 133 -0.65 5.73 26.21
CA PRO A 133 0.80 5.62 26.34
C PRO A 133 1.37 4.37 25.64
N ALA A 134 0.69 3.23 25.74
CA ALA A 134 1.09 1.99 25.07
C ALA A 134 0.92 2.10 23.54
N ALA A 135 -0.18 2.69 23.07
CA ALA A 135 -0.40 2.95 21.66
C ALA A 135 0.70 3.80 21.02
N ARG A 136 1.06 4.91 21.67
CA ARG A 136 2.13 5.80 21.21
C ARG A 136 3.50 5.15 21.24
N THR A 137 3.75 4.32 22.25
CA THR A 137 5.00 3.55 22.36
C THR A 137 5.13 2.54 21.22
N ALA A 138 4.06 1.77 20.95
CA ALA A 138 4.03 0.83 19.83
C ALA A 138 4.22 1.54 18.49
N LEU A 139 3.48 2.63 18.23
CA LEU A 139 3.63 3.42 17.02
C LEU A 139 5.07 3.94 16.83
N PHE A 140 5.63 4.53 17.88
CA PHE A 140 6.98 5.07 17.87
C PHE A 140 8.04 3.99 17.61
N SER A 141 7.85 2.77 18.12
CA SER A 141 8.77 1.65 17.89
C SER A 141 8.94 1.31 16.41
N LEU A 142 7.92 1.59 15.58
CA LEU A 142 7.99 1.47 14.12
C LEU A 142 8.50 2.75 13.46
N VAL A 143 7.90 3.90 13.78
CA VAL A 143 8.17 5.16 13.06
C VAL A 143 9.61 5.62 13.26
N SER A 144 10.20 5.43 14.44
CA SER A 144 11.61 5.75 14.72
C SER A 144 12.61 4.94 13.89
N GLN A 145 12.21 3.78 13.35
CA GLN A 145 13.04 3.00 12.42
C GLN A 145 12.96 3.51 10.97
N ARG A 146 12.04 4.44 10.68
CA ARG A 146 11.76 4.98 9.34
C ARG A 146 12.20 6.44 9.25
N ASP A 147 11.90 7.21 10.27
CA ASP A 147 12.23 8.62 10.38
C ASP A 147 13.24 8.84 11.53
N PRO A 148 14.51 9.20 11.23
CA PRO A 148 15.52 9.46 12.24
C PRO A 148 15.18 10.65 13.14
N ASN A 149 14.25 11.52 12.72
CA ASN A 149 13.78 12.66 13.50
C ASN A 149 12.40 12.41 14.14
N ALA A 150 11.91 11.16 14.12
CA ALA A 150 10.66 10.81 14.77
C ALA A 150 10.69 11.19 16.26
N VAL A 151 9.56 11.69 16.75
CA VAL A 151 9.30 11.89 18.18
C VAL A 151 8.06 11.08 18.56
N ILE A 152 7.93 10.74 19.85
CA ILE A 152 6.70 10.10 20.34
C ILE A 152 5.55 11.09 20.14
N SER A 153 4.46 10.59 19.54
CA SER A 153 3.27 11.39 19.29
C SER A 153 2.69 12.00 20.57
N THR A 154 2.12 13.20 20.46
CA THR A 154 1.35 13.85 21.53
C THR A 154 -0.16 13.77 21.29
N ASN A 155 -0.58 13.17 20.17
CA ASN A 155 -1.99 12.99 19.85
C ASN A 155 -2.69 12.06 20.84
N THR A 156 -3.98 12.31 21.02
CA THR A 156 -4.87 11.55 21.91
C THR A 156 -6.22 11.33 21.22
N GLY A 157 -7.02 10.40 21.75
CA GLY A 157 -8.34 10.07 21.22
C GLY A 157 -8.34 9.77 19.73
N GLN A 158 -9.29 10.36 19.00
CA GLN A 158 -9.44 10.14 17.56
C GLN A 158 -8.21 10.60 16.76
N ALA A 159 -7.53 11.67 17.17
CA ALA A 159 -6.35 12.16 16.46
C ALA A 159 -5.19 11.13 16.48
N LEU A 160 -5.05 10.38 17.58
CA LEU A 160 -4.06 9.30 17.66
C LEU A 160 -4.44 8.12 16.75
N ILE A 161 -5.72 7.76 16.71
CA ILE A 161 -6.22 6.71 15.81
C ILE A 161 -5.98 7.13 14.35
N ASP A 162 -6.29 8.36 13.98
CA ASP A 162 -6.10 8.87 12.62
C ASP A 162 -4.62 8.88 12.21
N GLU A 163 -3.71 9.27 13.12
CA GLU A 163 -2.27 9.18 12.91
C GLU A 163 -1.82 7.74 12.65
N ILE A 164 -2.29 6.79 13.45
CA ILE A 164 -1.97 5.37 13.28
C ILE A 164 -2.47 4.87 11.92
N LEU A 165 -3.69 5.25 11.50
CA LEU A 165 -4.24 4.91 10.19
C LEU A 165 -3.44 5.54 9.03
N VAL A 166 -2.92 6.77 9.19
CA VAL A 166 -2.01 7.38 8.21
C VAL A 166 -0.71 6.58 8.12
N GLN A 167 -0.12 6.21 9.25
CA GLN A 167 1.09 5.39 9.29
C GLN A 167 0.88 4.00 8.66
N ARG A 168 -0.30 3.39 8.85
CA ARG A 168 -0.70 2.17 8.13
C ARG A 168 -0.73 2.36 6.63
N ARG A 169 -1.34 3.45 6.13
CA ARG A 169 -1.42 3.75 4.69
C ARG A 169 -0.05 3.97 4.05
N ILE A 170 0.88 4.58 4.78
CA ILE A 170 2.26 4.81 4.33
C ILE A 170 3.05 3.48 4.33
N GLU A 171 3.08 2.79 5.47
CA GLU A 171 3.90 1.59 5.66
C GLU A 171 3.44 0.44 4.75
N LEU A 172 2.13 0.23 4.64
CA LEU A 172 1.50 -0.90 3.94
C LEU A 172 1.04 -0.53 2.52
N TRP A 173 1.55 0.57 1.96
CA TRP A 173 1.20 1.00 0.61
C TRP A 173 1.46 -0.12 -0.40
N GLY A 174 0.45 -0.45 -1.22
CA GLY A 174 0.51 -1.49 -2.24
C GLY A 174 0.43 -2.94 -1.74
N GLU A 175 0.32 -3.17 -0.42
CA GLU A 175 0.26 -4.51 0.17
C GLU A 175 -1.19 -5.01 0.39
N GLY A 176 -2.21 -4.31 -0.12
CA GLY A 176 -3.60 -4.78 -0.14
C GLY A 176 -4.53 -4.30 0.98
N PHE A 177 -4.07 -3.42 1.87
CA PHE A 177 -4.81 -3.09 3.11
C PHE A 177 -5.80 -1.94 3.02
N ASN A 178 -5.58 -0.94 2.16
CA ASN A 178 -6.33 0.33 2.25
C ASN A 178 -7.85 0.16 2.05
N PHE A 179 -8.29 -0.75 1.18
CA PHE A 179 -9.72 -1.05 1.02
C PHE A 179 -10.33 -1.62 2.31
N LEU A 180 -9.65 -2.59 2.92
CA LEU A 180 -10.09 -3.24 4.15
C LEU A 180 -10.05 -2.28 5.35
N ASP A 181 -9.03 -1.43 5.43
CA ASP A 181 -8.90 -0.41 6.47
C ASP A 181 -10.04 0.63 6.38
N LEU A 182 -10.35 1.14 5.18
CA LEU A 182 -11.48 2.07 5.01
C LEU A 182 -12.81 1.40 5.35
N LYS A 183 -13.03 0.17 4.89
CA LYS A 183 -14.26 -0.58 5.19
C LYS A 183 -14.45 -0.84 6.68
N ARG A 184 -13.45 -1.42 7.36
CA ARG A 184 -13.57 -1.80 8.78
C ARG A 184 -13.70 -0.59 9.71
N ALA A 185 -13.09 0.54 9.33
CA ALA A 185 -13.16 1.78 10.10
C ALA A 185 -14.37 2.64 9.72
N ASN A 186 -15.21 2.18 8.77
CA ASN A 186 -16.32 2.93 8.21
C ASN A 186 -15.91 4.34 7.76
N LEU A 187 -14.81 4.42 6.99
CA LEU A 187 -14.24 5.65 6.46
C LEU A 187 -14.52 5.78 4.96
N PRO A 188 -14.72 7.00 4.44
CA PRO A 188 -14.92 7.20 3.02
C PRO A 188 -13.60 7.09 2.24
N LEU A 189 -13.71 6.70 0.97
CA LEU A 189 -12.64 6.95 0.01
C LEU A 189 -12.71 8.41 -0.42
N LYS A 190 -11.60 9.12 -0.33
CA LYS A 190 -11.44 10.46 -0.91
C LYS A 190 -10.09 10.57 -1.60
N ARG A 191 -10.08 10.99 -2.85
CA ARG A 191 -8.88 11.19 -3.66
C ARG A 191 -8.88 12.60 -4.24
N SER A 192 -7.92 13.43 -3.87
CA SER A 192 -7.73 14.71 -4.54
C SER A 192 -7.22 14.53 -5.96
N THR A 193 -7.63 15.43 -6.86
CA THR A 193 -7.21 15.43 -8.26
C THR A 193 -5.87 16.14 -8.49
N ARG A 194 -5.00 16.20 -7.48
CA ARG A 194 -3.73 16.97 -7.47
C ARG A 194 -2.60 16.36 -8.32
N GLY A 195 -2.93 15.58 -9.35
CA GLY A 195 -1.96 15.08 -10.33
C GLY A 195 -1.34 13.72 -10.03
N SER A 196 -1.72 13.04 -8.95
CA SER A 196 -1.31 11.65 -8.67
C SER A 196 -2.04 10.58 -9.51
N PHE A 197 -3.04 10.98 -10.30
CA PHE A 197 -3.75 10.12 -11.25
C PHE A 197 -4.49 10.97 -12.30
N SER A 198 -4.85 10.36 -13.43
CA SER A 198 -5.75 10.96 -14.43
C SER A 198 -7.20 10.58 -14.18
N LEU A 199 -8.13 11.54 -14.29
CA LEU A 199 -9.57 11.27 -14.25
C LEU A 199 -10.08 10.41 -15.42
N THR A 200 -9.32 10.33 -16.51
CA THR A 200 -9.65 9.43 -17.63
C THR A 200 -9.42 7.96 -17.27
N GLN A 201 -8.53 7.68 -16.31
CA GLN A 201 -8.19 6.34 -15.84
C GLN A 201 -8.88 6.00 -14.51
N ALA A 202 -8.94 6.94 -13.56
CA ALA A 202 -9.60 6.77 -12.27
C ALA A 202 -10.86 7.63 -12.16
N ARG A 203 -11.99 7.04 -12.54
CA ARG A 203 -13.30 7.71 -12.57
C ARG A 203 -13.98 7.83 -11.21
N ILE A 204 -13.57 7.01 -10.24
CA ILE A 204 -14.09 7.03 -8.87
C ILE A 204 -13.08 7.76 -8.00
N THR A 205 -13.41 8.98 -7.59
CA THR A 205 -12.59 9.80 -6.68
C THR A 205 -13.11 9.81 -5.26
N GLU A 206 -14.39 9.52 -5.08
CA GLU A 206 -15.05 9.46 -3.78
C GLU A 206 -15.97 8.25 -3.70
N VAL A 207 -16.00 7.61 -2.54
CA VAL A 207 -16.99 6.59 -2.17
C VAL A 207 -17.36 6.86 -0.71
N PRO A 208 -18.64 7.14 -0.39
CA PRO A 208 -19.07 7.36 0.99
C PRO A 208 -18.78 6.15 1.90
N ALA A 209 -18.62 6.41 3.20
CA ALA A 209 -18.55 5.33 4.17
C ALA A 209 -19.87 4.53 4.16
N GLY A 210 -19.78 3.19 4.23
CA GLY A 210 -20.95 2.30 4.24
C GLY A 210 -21.65 2.09 2.90
N ASP A 211 -21.14 2.68 1.81
CA ASP A 211 -21.65 2.43 0.45
C ASP A 211 -21.54 0.95 0.05
N LEU A 212 -22.48 0.47 -0.78
CA LEU A 212 -22.51 -0.93 -1.26
C LEU A 212 -21.25 -1.30 -2.04
N GLN A 213 -20.57 -0.33 -2.66
CA GLN A 213 -19.30 -0.52 -3.35
C GLN A 213 -18.15 -1.02 -2.44
N TRP A 214 -18.33 -1.00 -1.11
CA TRP A 214 -17.40 -1.65 -0.16
C TRP A 214 -17.62 -3.16 -0.03
N GLN A 215 -18.59 -3.73 -0.74
CA GLN A 215 -18.89 -5.15 -0.75
C GLN A 215 -18.67 -5.72 -2.15
N TRP A 216 -18.02 -6.87 -2.25
CA TRP A 216 -18.04 -7.61 -3.50
C TRP A 216 -19.40 -8.26 -3.68
N PHE A 217 -19.93 -8.19 -4.89
CA PHE A 217 -21.15 -8.90 -5.22
C PHE A 217 -20.91 -10.40 -5.23
N PHE A 218 -21.90 -11.16 -4.76
CA PHE A 218 -21.97 -12.58 -5.11
C PHE A 218 -21.93 -12.75 -6.64
N PRO A 219 -21.15 -13.69 -7.17
CA PRO A 219 -21.12 -13.95 -8.61
C PRO A 219 -22.49 -14.37 -9.12
N ILE A 220 -22.92 -13.83 -10.26
CA ILE A 220 -24.20 -14.20 -10.91
C ILE A 220 -24.29 -15.71 -11.15
N SER A 221 -23.17 -16.37 -11.47
CA SER A 221 -23.11 -17.82 -11.61
C SER A 221 -23.47 -18.57 -10.33
N ALA A 222 -23.12 -18.04 -9.15
CA ALA A 222 -23.49 -18.64 -7.87
C ALA A 222 -24.99 -18.46 -7.59
N ILE A 223 -25.56 -17.28 -7.90
CA ILE A 223 -26.98 -16.97 -7.74
C ILE A 223 -27.84 -17.85 -8.66
N ASN A 224 -27.42 -18.02 -9.91
CA ASN A 224 -28.14 -18.84 -10.88
C ASN A 224 -28.21 -20.33 -10.49
N VAL A 225 -27.26 -20.83 -9.70
CA VAL A 225 -27.19 -22.23 -9.26
C VAL A 225 -27.88 -22.44 -7.92
N ASN A 226 -27.81 -21.48 -7.01
CA ASN A 226 -28.41 -21.58 -5.69
C ASN A 226 -29.60 -20.60 -5.55
N PRO A 227 -30.85 -21.06 -5.70
CA PRO A 227 -32.04 -20.20 -5.62
C PRO A 227 -32.25 -19.57 -4.23
N ASN A 228 -31.56 -20.05 -3.19
CA ASN A 228 -31.59 -19.46 -1.86
C ASN A 228 -30.52 -18.37 -1.65
N LEU A 229 -29.59 -18.19 -2.60
CA LEU A 229 -28.57 -17.14 -2.54
C LEU A 229 -29.14 -15.83 -3.10
N VAL A 230 -29.45 -14.90 -2.20
CA VAL A 230 -29.88 -13.55 -2.54
C VAL A 230 -28.65 -12.66 -2.73
N GLN A 231 -28.68 -11.78 -3.74
CA GLN A 231 -27.63 -10.78 -3.96
C GLN A 231 -27.46 -9.91 -2.71
N ASN A 232 -26.23 -9.73 -2.25
CA ASN A 232 -25.92 -8.78 -1.19
C ASN A 232 -26.22 -7.35 -1.65
N ASP A 233 -26.93 -6.63 -0.80
CA ASP A 233 -27.14 -5.19 -0.81
C ASP A 233 -25.94 -4.49 -0.17
#